data_AF-A0A421AXM2-F1
#
_entry.id   AF-A0A421AXM2-F1
#
_cell.length_a   1.000
_cell.length_b   1.000
_cell.length_c   1.000
_cell.angle_alpha   90.00
_cell.angle_beta   90.00
_cell.angle_gamma   90.00
#
_symmetry.space_group_name_H-M   'P 1'
#
loop_
_entity.id
_entity.type
_entity.pdbx_description
1 polymer ?
#
loop_
_entity_poly.entity_id
_entity_poly.type
_entity_poly.pdbx_seq_one_letter_code
_entity_poly.pdbx_strand_id
1 'polypeptide(L)'
;MVREEVSGWDSKYYEAVEWFYGQPEKKVPLTAADVEVKLAVHMRNNKIMRVELAINNIPCVGEWGCDTLVPRILPRGYTMTIHGSGGFHAIYHGEANP
;
A
#
# COMPACT_ATOMS: atom_id res chain seq x y z
N MET A 1 -15.66 -9.92 -0.78
CA MET A 1 -15.13 -10.44 -2.07
C MET A 1 -13.65 -10.69 -1.85
N VAL A 2 -13.14 -11.86 -2.27
CA VAL A 2 -11.71 -12.20 -2.17
C VAL A 2 -11.07 -12.01 -3.53
N ARG A 3 -9.87 -11.44 -3.56
CA ARG A 3 -9.06 -11.24 -4.77
C ARG A 3 -7.64 -11.67 -4.48
N GLU A 4 -6.97 -12.20 -5.49
CA GLU A 4 -5.56 -12.51 -5.42
C GLU A 4 -4.75 -11.24 -5.69
N GLU A 5 -3.72 -11.03 -4.88
CA GLU A 5 -2.77 -9.93 -5.01
C GLU A 5 -1.36 -10.49 -4.80
N VAL A 6 -0.40 -10.10 -5.66
CA VAL A 6 0.96 -10.64 -5.66
C VAL A 6 1.93 -9.48 -5.85
N SER A 7 3.02 -9.38 -5.10
CA SER A 7 4.06 -8.38 -5.37
C SER A 7 4.65 -8.52 -6.79
N GLY A 8 5.07 -7.42 -7.39
CA GLY A 8 5.66 -7.39 -8.73
C GLY A 8 5.00 -6.37 -9.67
N TRP A 9 5.45 -6.38 -10.92
CA TRP A 9 5.12 -5.39 -11.95
C TRP A 9 3.83 -5.73 -12.70
N ASP A 10 2.69 -5.43 -12.09
CA ASP A 10 1.37 -5.54 -12.70
C ASP A 10 0.71 -4.17 -12.92
N SER A 11 -0.56 -4.15 -13.33
CA SER A 11 -1.30 -2.90 -13.55
C SER A 11 -1.36 -2.01 -12.32
N LYS A 12 -1.44 -2.57 -11.10
CA LYS A 12 -1.45 -1.77 -9.86
C LYS A 12 -0.07 -1.20 -9.55
N TYR A 13 1.01 -1.92 -9.89
CA TYR A 13 2.36 -1.35 -9.82
C TYR A 13 2.48 -0.10 -10.70
N TYR A 14 2.04 -0.17 -11.96
CA TYR A 14 2.10 1.00 -12.85
C TYR A 14 1.19 2.14 -12.36
N GLU A 15 0.02 1.82 -11.79
CA GLU A 15 -0.83 2.80 -11.10
C GLU A 15 -0.09 3.49 -9.94
N ALA A 16 0.66 2.72 -9.13
CA ALA A 16 1.49 3.26 -8.06
C ALA A 16 2.62 4.16 -8.59
N VAL A 17 3.30 3.75 -9.65
CA VAL A 17 4.35 4.54 -10.32
C VAL A 17 3.81 5.90 -10.78
N GLU A 18 2.67 5.91 -11.48
CA GLU A 18 2.02 7.14 -11.94
C GLU A 18 1.64 8.05 -10.75
N TRP A 19 1.11 7.46 -9.67
CA TRP A 19 0.79 8.23 -8.46
C TRP A 19 2.03 8.87 -7.83
N PHE A 20 3.15 8.14 -7.74
CA PHE A 20 4.42 8.66 -7.21
C PHE A 20 5.01 9.75 -8.11
N TYR A 21 4.90 9.64 -9.43
CA TYR A 21 5.30 10.70 -10.36
C TYR A 21 4.44 11.96 -10.27
N GLY A 22 3.19 11.82 -9.80
CA GLY A 22 2.31 12.93 -9.47
C GLY A 22 2.71 13.69 -8.19
N GLN A 23 3.61 13.14 -7.36
CA GLN A 23 4.03 13.79 -6.11
C GLN A 23 5.14 14.82 -6.37
N PRO A 24 5.30 15.84 -5.48
CA PRO A 24 6.32 16.88 -5.65
C PRO A 24 7.74 16.35 -5.84
N GLU A 25 8.08 15.25 -5.16
CA GLU A 25 9.42 14.66 -5.20
C GLU A 25 9.66 13.78 -6.43
N LYS A 26 8.60 13.30 -7.08
CA LYS A 26 8.65 12.43 -8.28
C LYS A 26 9.57 11.21 -8.13
N LYS A 27 9.73 10.71 -6.90
CA LYS A 27 10.53 9.53 -6.58
C LYS A 27 9.62 8.32 -6.45
N VAL A 28 10.01 7.25 -7.14
CA VAL A 28 9.35 5.95 -7.06
C VAL A 28 10.20 5.05 -6.15
N PRO A 29 9.71 4.66 -4.97
CA PRO A 29 10.43 3.73 -4.11
C PRO A 29 10.45 2.33 -4.73
N LEU A 30 11.47 1.52 -4.41
CA LEU A 30 11.54 0.12 -4.86
C LEU A 30 10.33 -0.70 -4.39
N THR A 31 9.80 -0.35 -3.22
CA THR A 31 8.61 -0.96 -2.61
C THR A 31 7.32 -0.63 -3.35
N ALA A 32 7.34 0.20 -4.41
CA ALA A 32 6.16 0.42 -5.25
C ALA A 32 5.62 -0.88 -5.89
N ALA A 33 6.47 -1.90 -6.06
CA ALA A 33 6.07 -3.22 -6.54
C ALA A 33 5.53 -4.13 -5.41
N ASP A 34 5.73 -3.77 -4.15
CA ASP A 34 5.24 -4.55 -3.02
C ASP A 34 3.71 -4.42 -2.94
N VAL A 35 3.07 -5.55 -2.62
CA VAL A 35 1.61 -5.67 -2.63
C VAL A 35 0.93 -4.63 -1.74
N GLU A 36 1.52 -4.29 -0.61
CA GLU A 36 1.00 -3.32 0.34
C GLU A 36 0.92 -1.92 -0.28
N VAL A 37 1.99 -1.47 -0.94
CA VAL A 37 2.09 -0.11 -1.50
C VAL A 37 1.19 0.04 -2.71
N LYS A 38 1.25 -0.89 -3.66
CA LYS A 38 0.40 -0.79 -4.85
C LYS A 38 -1.08 -0.93 -4.54
N LEU A 39 -1.42 -1.77 -3.53
CA LEU A 39 -2.80 -1.88 -3.09
C LEU A 39 -3.26 -0.62 -2.34
N ALA A 40 -2.38 0.03 -1.57
CA ALA A 40 -2.71 1.32 -0.93
C ALA A 40 -3.03 2.42 -1.96
N VAL A 41 -2.23 2.52 -3.03
CA VAL A 41 -2.52 3.46 -4.14
C VAL A 41 -3.82 3.08 -4.83
N HIS A 42 -4.00 1.80 -5.15
CA HIS A 42 -5.23 1.32 -5.78
C HIS A 42 -6.48 1.63 -4.94
N MET A 43 -6.40 1.42 -3.61
CA MET A 43 -7.46 1.76 -2.68
C MET A 43 -7.79 3.25 -2.71
N ARG A 44 -6.77 4.11 -2.69
CA ARG A 44 -6.93 5.57 -2.77
C ARG A 44 -7.67 5.96 -4.04
N ASN A 45 -7.19 5.52 -5.20
CA ASN A 45 -7.72 5.93 -6.50
C ASN A 45 -9.15 5.41 -6.75
N ASN A 46 -9.47 4.24 -6.20
CA ASN A 46 -10.76 3.57 -6.41
C ASN A 46 -11.73 3.76 -5.23
N LYS A 47 -11.39 4.61 -4.26
CA LYS A 47 -12.21 4.93 -3.08
C LYS A 47 -12.58 3.70 -2.24
N ILE A 48 -11.66 2.75 -2.12
CA ILE A 48 -11.83 1.54 -1.31
C ILE A 48 -11.35 1.85 0.10
N MET A 49 -12.30 2.12 1.01
CA MET A 49 -11.97 2.62 2.34
C MET A 49 -11.39 1.57 3.29
N ARG A 50 -11.71 0.28 3.10
CA ARG A 50 -11.29 -0.80 4.02
C ARG A 50 -10.90 -2.05 3.26
N VAL A 51 -9.71 -2.57 3.56
CA VAL A 51 -9.21 -3.84 3.02
C VAL A 51 -8.57 -4.65 4.14
N GLU A 52 -8.80 -5.96 4.13
CA GLU A 52 -7.96 -6.92 4.84
C GLU A 52 -7.07 -7.62 3.83
N LEU A 53 -5.76 -7.59 4.07
CA LEU A 53 -4.72 -8.14 3.22
C LEU A 53 -3.98 -9.24 3.98
N ALA A 54 -4.01 -10.46 3.46
CA ALA A 54 -3.22 -11.57 3.97
C ALA A 54 -2.03 -11.83 3.05
N ILE A 55 -0.81 -11.84 3.60
CA ILE A 55 0.44 -12.00 2.85
C ILE A 55 1.34 -13.04 3.49
N ASN A 56 2.22 -13.65 2.69
CA ASN A 56 3.23 -14.61 3.14
C ASN A 56 4.54 -13.94 3.59
N ASN A 57 4.53 -12.63 3.80
CA ASN A 57 5.67 -11.84 4.26
C ASN A 57 5.25 -10.85 5.36
N ILE A 58 6.15 -9.97 5.78
CA ILE A 58 5.84 -8.85 6.67
C ILE A 58 6.17 -7.51 5.97
N PRO A 59 5.39 -6.43 6.23
CA PRO A 59 5.69 -5.11 5.70
C PRO A 59 7.12 -4.69 6.06
N CYS A 60 7.89 -4.26 5.07
CA CYS A 60 9.25 -3.79 5.32
C CYS A 60 9.23 -2.45 6.08
N VAL A 61 10.18 -2.29 7.00
CA VAL A 61 10.33 -1.09 7.83
C VAL A 61 11.26 -0.05 7.19
N GLY A 62 11.26 1.16 7.73
CA GLY A 62 12.14 2.26 7.30
C GLY A 62 11.41 3.34 6.52
N GLU A 63 12.11 4.42 6.17
CA GLU A 63 11.53 5.62 5.57
C GLU A 63 10.75 5.34 4.26
N TRP A 64 11.25 4.40 3.46
CA TRP A 64 10.67 3.96 2.19
C TRP A 64 10.03 2.57 2.26
N GLY A 65 9.88 2.04 3.49
CA GLY A 65 9.25 0.75 3.73
C GLY A 65 7.72 0.83 3.69
N CYS A 66 7.07 -0.30 3.41
CA CYS A 66 5.60 -0.42 3.39
C CYS A 66 4.96 0.09 4.68
N ASP A 67 5.60 -0.18 5.83
CA ASP A 67 5.11 0.24 7.16
C ASP A 67 4.94 1.76 7.28
N THR A 68 5.85 2.52 6.65
CA THR A 68 5.80 3.99 6.61
C THR A 68 4.92 4.50 5.47
N LEU A 69 5.00 3.86 4.30
CA LEU A 69 4.37 4.36 3.09
C LEU A 69 2.85 4.13 3.07
N VAL A 70 2.35 3.00 3.59
CA VAL A 70 0.90 2.69 3.55
C VAL A 70 0.07 3.78 4.24
N PRO A 71 0.36 4.21 5.49
CA PRO A 71 -0.35 5.34 6.11
C PRO A 71 -0.26 6.65 5.30
N ARG A 72 0.91 6.94 4.72
CA ARG A 72 1.16 8.19 3.96
C ARG A 72 0.47 8.23 2.60
N ILE A 73 0.17 7.07 2.01
CA ILE A 73 -0.55 6.97 0.74
C ILE A 73 -2.05 7.03 0.98
N LEU A 74 -2.55 6.28 1.97
CA LEU A 74 -3.96 6.17 2.26
C LEU A 74 -4.54 7.51 2.78
N PRO A 75 -5.68 7.97 2.24
CA PRO A 75 -6.37 9.13 2.80
C PRO A 75 -6.87 8.90 4.23
N ARG A 76 -7.00 9.97 5.01
CA ARG A 76 -7.67 9.92 6.32
C ARG A 76 -9.05 9.28 6.20
N GLY A 77 -9.32 8.32 7.10
CA GLY A 77 -10.56 7.51 7.11
C GLY A 77 -10.46 6.18 6.35
N TYR A 78 -9.33 5.92 5.66
CA TYR A 78 -9.05 4.64 5.03
C TYR A 78 -8.24 3.76 5.98
N THR A 79 -8.46 2.44 5.91
CA THR A 79 -7.74 1.46 6.72
C THR A 79 -7.35 0.23 5.92
N MET A 80 -6.12 -0.23 6.10
CA MET A 80 -5.65 -1.53 5.61
C MET A 80 -5.20 -2.37 6.80
N THR A 81 -5.85 -3.51 7.01
CA THR A 81 -5.42 -4.50 8.02
C THR A 81 -4.56 -5.53 7.32
N ILE A 82 -3.34 -5.75 7.82
CA ILE A 82 -2.40 -6.72 7.25
C ILE A 82 -2.21 -7.88 8.21
N HIS A 83 -2.41 -9.09 7.70
CA HIS A 83 -2.07 -10.35 8.35
C HIS A 83 -0.87 -10.95 7.61
N GLY A 84 0.28 -10.98 8.26
CA GLY A 84 1.56 -11.40 7.66
C GLY A 84 2.12 -12.70 8.25
N SER A 85 3.30 -13.06 7.77
CA SER A 85 4.03 -14.24 8.26
C SER A 85 4.39 -14.14 9.75
N GLY A 86 4.53 -15.30 10.41
CA GLY A 86 4.92 -15.38 11.82
C GLY A 86 3.91 -14.81 12.81
N GLY A 87 2.64 -14.67 12.40
CA GLY A 87 1.58 -14.08 13.24
C GLY A 87 1.60 -12.55 13.26
N PHE A 88 2.29 -11.91 12.31
CA PHE A 88 2.26 -10.46 12.16
C PHE A 88 0.82 -9.99 11.92
N HIS A 89 0.40 -8.98 12.68
CA HIS A 89 -0.89 -8.35 12.53
C HIS A 89 -0.77 -6.86 12.83
N ALA A 90 -1.22 -6.03 11.89
CA ALA A 90 -1.24 -4.57 12.06
C ALA A 90 -2.44 -3.95 11.34
N ILE A 91 -2.92 -2.83 11.89
CA ILE A 91 -3.94 -1.99 11.26
C ILE A 91 -3.28 -0.67 10.90
N TYR A 92 -3.19 -0.39 9.60
CA TYR A 92 -2.67 0.87 9.08
C TYR A 92 -3.82 1.84 8.85
N HIS A 93 -3.69 3.04 9.42
CA HIS A 93 -4.64 4.13 9.26
C HIS A 93 -4.09 5.17 8.29
N GLY A 94 -4.90 5.61 7.33
CA GLY A 94 -4.49 6.64 6.39
C GLY A 94 -4.30 8.01 7.05
N GLU A 95 -3.24 8.71 6.64
CA GLU A 95 -2.83 10.02 7.15
C GLU A 95 -2.88 11.10 6.06
N ALA A 96 -2.95 10.70 4.80
CA ALA A 96 -2.92 11.61 3.66
C ALA A 96 -4.19 12.46 3.60
N ASN A 97 -4.06 13.65 3.01
CA ASN A 97 -5.24 14.39 2.59
C ASN A 97 -5.95 13.63 1.45
N PRO A 98 -7.29 13.71 1.35
CA PRO A 98 -8.08 13.10 0.28
C PRO A 98 -7.59 13.49 -1.12
#